data_AF-Q9PBS3-F1
#
_entry.id   AF-Q9PBS3-F1
#
_cell.length_a   1.000
_cell.length_b   1.000
_cell.length_c   1.000
_cell.angle_alpha   90.00
_cell.angle_beta   90.00
_cell.angle_gamma   90.00
#
_symmetry.space_group_name_H-M   'P 1'
#
loop_
_entity.id
_entity.type
_entity.pdbx_description
1 polymer ?
#
loop_
_entity_poly.entity_id
_entity_poly.type
_entity_poly.pdbx_seq_one_letter_code
_entity_poly.pdbx_strand_id
1 'polypeptide(L)'
;MKEQPHQSEGIPSAFTGESRRVADFLLAWWNVDSCGSFDLTALWGLGDAITVDMTTVFTCIARVSKYPDSLGYEADFKAILRQWRPESAY
;
A
#
# COMPACT_ATOMS: atom_id res chain seq x y z
N MET A 1 43.14 -4.03 14.57
CA MET A 1 42.23 -4.13 13.42
C MET A 1 40.88 -4.51 13.98
N LYS A 2 39.96 -3.54 14.13
CA LYS A 2 38.64 -3.78 14.74
C LYS A 2 37.63 -3.90 13.61
N GLU A 3 37.17 -5.11 13.34
CA GLU A 3 36.03 -5.34 12.44
C GLU A 3 34.77 -4.86 13.17
N GLN A 4 34.15 -3.81 12.65
CA GLN A 4 32.85 -3.33 13.13
C GLN A 4 31.74 -4.17 12.49
N PRO A 5 30.75 -4.62 13.27
CA PRO A 5 29.62 -5.38 12.74
C PRO A 5 28.74 -4.43 11.92
N HIS A 6 28.59 -4.79 10.66
CA HIS A 6 27.65 -4.24 9.68
C HIS A 6 26.26 -4.16 10.34
N GLN A 7 25.88 -2.96 10.77
CA GLN A 7 24.54 -2.65 11.23
C GLN A 7 23.63 -2.89 10.03
N SER A 8 22.78 -3.90 10.10
CA SER A 8 21.63 -4.03 9.21
C SER A 8 20.75 -2.80 9.47
N GLU A 9 20.86 -1.78 8.62
CA GLU A 9 19.99 -0.60 8.63
C GLU A 9 18.54 -1.08 8.52
N GLY A 10 17.85 -1.12 9.66
CA GLY A 10 16.42 -1.36 9.70
C GLY A 10 15.75 -0.25 8.90
N ILE A 11 14.92 -0.63 7.92
CA ILE A 11 14.13 0.30 7.12
C ILE A 11 13.44 1.27 8.10
N PRO A 12 13.65 2.60 7.96
CA PRO A 12 13.09 3.56 8.90
C PRO A 12 11.57 3.39 8.98
N SER A 13 11.03 3.44 10.21
CA SER A 13 9.60 3.20 10.49
C SER A 13 8.66 4.13 9.71
N ALA A 14 9.12 5.32 9.32
CA ALA A 14 8.40 6.23 8.45
C ALA A 14 8.06 5.59 7.08
N PHE A 15 9.01 4.94 6.43
CA PHE A 15 8.78 4.24 5.15
C PHE A 15 7.80 3.08 5.31
N THR A 16 7.82 2.40 6.46
CA THR A 16 6.84 1.36 6.75
C THR A 16 5.43 1.92 6.98
N GLY A 17 5.31 3.12 7.55
CA GLY A 17 4.04 3.82 7.75
C GLY A 17 3.44 4.36 6.45
N GLU A 18 4.26 4.92 5.56
CA GLU A 18 3.82 5.35 4.23
C GLU A 18 3.40 4.15 3.38
N SER A 19 4.22 3.09 3.35
CA SER A 19 3.90 1.84 2.64
C SER A 19 2.60 1.22 3.14
N ARG A 20 2.35 1.31 4.46
CA ARG A 20 1.12 0.82 5.04
C ARG A 20 -0.11 1.59 4.54
N ARG A 21 -0.04 2.92 4.50
CA ARG A 21 -1.15 3.76 4.02
C ARG A 21 -1.46 3.50 2.55
N VAL A 22 -0.42 3.34 1.72
CA VAL A 22 -0.58 2.95 0.31
C VAL A 22 -1.26 1.59 0.20
N ALA A 23 -0.83 0.60 0.99
CA ALA A 23 -1.45 -0.72 1.00
C ALA A 23 -2.93 -0.66 1.41
N ASP A 24 -3.27 0.09 2.47
CA ASP A 24 -4.66 0.25 2.92
C ASP A 24 -5.52 0.92 1.84
N PHE A 25 -5.00 1.90 1.10
CA PHE A 25 -5.70 2.51 -0.03
C PHE A 25 -5.96 1.53 -1.16
N LEU A 26 -4.92 0.80 -1.60
CA LEU A 26 -5.03 -0.17 -2.69
C LEU A 26 -6.04 -1.26 -2.31
N LEU A 27 -5.90 -1.84 -1.12
CA LEU A 27 -6.81 -2.90 -0.68
C LEU A 27 -8.26 -2.40 -0.53
N ALA A 28 -8.48 -1.15 -0.08
CA ALA A 28 -9.81 -0.54 -0.05
C ALA A 28 -10.43 -0.36 -1.45
N TRP A 29 -9.62 -0.06 -2.47
CA TRP A 29 -10.09 -0.07 -3.86
C TRP A 29 -10.47 -1.48 -4.32
N TRP A 30 -9.69 -2.50 -3.96
CA TRP A 30 -9.95 -3.87 -4.42
C TRP A 30 -11.22 -4.48 -3.82
N ASN A 31 -11.43 -4.33 -2.51
CA ASN A 31 -12.61 -4.87 -1.84
C ASN A 31 -12.85 -4.18 -0.49
N VAL A 32 -13.74 -3.19 -0.45
CA VAL A 32 -14.02 -2.44 0.78
C VAL A 32 -14.65 -3.30 1.89
N ASP A 33 -15.44 -4.30 1.53
CA ASP A 33 -16.16 -5.14 2.49
C ASP A 33 -15.21 -6.09 3.25
N SER A 34 -14.18 -6.59 2.57
CA SER A 34 -13.23 -7.55 3.13
C SER A 34 -11.92 -6.90 3.59
N CYS A 35 -11.48 -5.82 2.92
CA CYS A 35 -10.22 -5.16 3.21
C CYS A 35 -10.36 -3.86 4.01
N GLY A 36 -11.59 -3.35 4.18
CA GLY A 36 -11.88 -2.11 4.87
C GLY A 36 -11.84 -0.87 3.98
N SER A 37 -12.13 0.29 4.58
CA SER A 37 -12.11 1.59 3.91
C SER A 37 -10.78 2.31 4.08
N PHE A 38 -10.55 3.32 3.23
CA PHE A 38 -9.39 4.21 3.33
C PHE A 38 -9.80 5.58 3.89
N ASP A 39 -9.06 6.06 4.90
CA ASP A 39 -9.23 7.40 5.46
C ASP A 39 -8.42 8.42 4.66
N LEU A 40 -9.08 9.39 4.03
CA LEU A 40 -8.42 10.43 3.24
C LEU A 40 -7.47 11.31 4.07
N THR A 41 -7.66 11.42 5.39
CA THR A 41 -6.73 12.14 6.26
C THR A 41 -5.38 11.43 6.39
N ALA A 42 -5.30 10.14 6.04
CA ALA A 42 -4.05 9.40 5.98
C ALA A 42 -3.06 10.01 4.96
N LEU A 43 -3.55 10.75 3.96
CA LEU A 43 -2.71 11.45 2.99
C LEU A 43 -1.82 12.54 3.64
N TRP A 44 -2.21 13.10 4.79
CA TRP A 44 -1.43 14.16 5.46
C TRP A 44 -0.04 13.70 5.93
N GLY A 45 0.14 12.39 6.09
CA GLY A 45 1.39 11.79 6.56
C GLY A 45 2.24 11.18 5.46
N LEU A 46 1.97 11.48 4.18
CA LEU A 46 2.72 10.99 3.03
C LEU A 46 3.68 12.07 2.52
N GLY A 47 4.87 11.65 2.08
CA GLY A 47 5.74 12.51 1.30
C GLY A 47 5.15 12.88 -0.08
N ASP A 48 5.67 13.96 -0.66
CA ASP A 48 5.17 14.53 -1.91
C ASP A 48 5.16 13.53 -3.07
N ALA A 49 6.23 12.75 -3.22
CA ALA A 49 6.36 11.75 -4.28
C ALA A 49 5.24 10.69 -4.19
N ILE A 50 5.00 10.16 -2.99
CA ILE A 50 3.96 9.15 -2.76
C ILE A 50 2.57 9.77 -2.97
N THR A 51 2.37 11.03 -2.58
CA THR A 51 1.11 11.76 -2.80
C THR A 51 0.79 11.90 -4.30
N VAL A 52 1.79 12.15 -5.14
CA VAL A 52 1.62 12.20 -6.60
C VAL A 52 1.22 10.84 -7.16
N ASP A 53 1.88 9.77 -6.73
CA ASP A 53 1.57 8.41 -7.17
C ASP A 53 0.15 7.99 -6.75
N MET A 54 -0.23 8.28 -5.50
CA MET A 54 -1.57 8.05 -4.97
C MET A 54 -2.65 8.77 -5.78
N THR A 55 -2.41 10.02 -6.17
CA THR A 55 -3.35 10.82 -6.97
C THR A 55 -3.48 10.26 -8.39
N THR A 56 -2.38 9.73 -8.94
CA THR A 56 -2.38 9.05 -10.25
C THR A 56 -3.24 7.80 -10.21
N VAL A 57 -3.10 6.97 -9.17
CA VAL A 57 -3.94 5.78 -8.99
C VAL A 57 -5.40 6.19 -8.78
N PHE A 58 -5.70 7.18 -7.94
CA PHE A 58 -7.07 7.68 -7.75
C PHE A 58 -7.72 8.13 -9.07
N THR A 59 -6.97 8.85 -9.91
CA THR A 59 -7.42 9.25 -11.25
C THR A 59 -7.64 8.04 -12.16
N CYS A 60 -6.78 7.03 -12.07
CA CYS A 60 -6.94 5.77 -12.81
C CYS A 60 -8.24 5.07 -12.42
N ILE A 61 -8.51 4.90 -11.11
CA ILE A 61 -9.73 4.28 -10.58
C ILE A 61 -10.98 4.94 -11.17
N ALA A 62 -11.04 6.27 -11.11
CA ALA A 62 -12.17 7.05 -11.62
C ALA A 62 -12.38 6.87 -13.13
N ARG A 63 -11.31 6.63 -13.91
CA ARG A 63 -11.36 6.45 -15.36
C ARG A 63 -11.69 5.03 -15.80
N VAL A 64 -11.11 4.03 -15.14
CA VAL A 64 -11.25 2.63 -15.58
C VAL A 64 -12.53 1.98 -15.07
N SER A 65 -13.04 2.41 -13.92
CA SER A 65 -14.22 1.84 -13.25
C SER A 65 -14.17 0.30 -13.15
N LYS A 66 -12.97 -0.23 -12.88
CA LYS A 66 -12.69 -1.67 -12.77
C LYS A 66 -11.91 -1.95 -11.51
N TYR A 67 -12.03 -3.18 -11.03
CA TYR A 67 -11.21 -3.69 -9.94
C TYR A 67 -9.84 -4.16 -10.46
N PRO A 68 -8.80 -4.16 -9.61
CA PRO A 68 -7.44 -4.55 -9.98
C PRO A 68 -7.32 -5.97 -10.55
N ASP A 69 -8.12 -6.92 -10.07
CA ASP A 69 -8.16 -8.30 -10.57
C ASP A 69 -8.57 -8.37 -12.05
N SER A 70 -9.55 -7.57 -12.44
CA SER A 70 -10.06 -7.42 -13.80
C SER A 70 -9.07 -6.70 -14.73
N LEU A 71 -8.02 -6.11 -14.16
CA LEU A 71 -6.91 -5.48 -14.87
C LEU A 71 -5.65 -6.37 -14.90
N GLY A 72 -5.68 -7.55 -14.28
CA GLY A 72 -4.57 -8.50 -14.23
C GLY A 72 -3.63 -8.35 -13.04
N TYR A 73 -3.96 -7.52 -12.04
CA TYR A 73 -3.12 -7.27 -10.86
C TYR A 73 -3.50 -8.12 -9.65
N GLU A 74 -4.29 -9.17 -9.83
CA GLU A 74 -4.77 -10.00 -8.72
C GLU A 74 -3.63 -10.58 -7.87
N ALA A 75 -2.55 -11.06 -8.51
CA ALA A 75 -1.40 -11.65 -7.81
C ALA A 75 -0.68 -10.63 -6.92
N ASP A 76 -0.52 -9.40 -7.41
CA ASP A 76 0.14 -8.31 -6.67
C ASP A 76 -0.70 -7.89 -5.45
N PHE A 77 -2.01 -7.76 -5.64
CA PHE A 77 -2.92 -7.40 -4.56
C PHE A 77 -3.02 -8.50 -3.49
N LYS A 78 -2.99 -9.78 -3.88
CA LYS A 78 -2.85 -10.90 -2.93
C LYS A 78 -1.54 -10.85 -2.15
N ALA A 79 -0.43 -10.44 -2.78
CA ALA A 79 0.84 -10.28 -2.08
C ALA A 79 0.77 -9.13 -1.05
N ILE A 80 0.19 -7.99 -1.42
CA ILE A 80 -0.06 -6.86 -0.52
C ILE A 80 -0.96 -7.30 0.65
N LEU A 81 -2.04 -8.02 0.37
CA LEU A 81 -2.95 -8.53 1.39
C LEU A 81 -2.23 -9.45 2.37
N ARG A 82 -1.46 -10.44 1.89
CA ARG A 82 -0.71 -11.37 2.75
C ARG A 82 0.32 -10.66 3.63
N GLN A 83 0.96 -9.61 3.11
CA GLN A 83 1.95 -8.86 3.85
C GLN A 83 1.33 -8.02 4.97
N TRP A 84 0.14 -7.46 4.75
CA TRP A 84 -0.42 -6.43 5.61
C TRP A 84 -1.68 -6.85 6.40
N ARG A 85 -2.33 -7.91 5.96
CA ARG A 85 -3.52 -8.54 6.57
C ARG A 85 -3.40 -10.08 6.48
N PRO A 86 -2.36 -10.69 7.07
CA PRO A 86 -2.14 -12.15 6.98
C PRO A 86 -3.31 -12.98 7.54
N GLU A 87 -4.15 -12.39 8.39
CA GLU A 87 -5.37 -12.98 8.95
C GLU A 87 -6.58 -12.99 8.01
N SER A 88 -6.53 -12.23 6.91
CA SER A 88 -7.63 -12.16 5.94
C SER A 88 -7.63 -13.40 5.04
N ALA A 89 -8.76 -14.11 5.00
CA ALA A 89 -8.93 -15.36 4.24
C ALA A 89 -9.31 -15.16 2.75
N TYR A 90 -8.90 -14.05 2.13
CA TYR A 90 -9.25 -13.67 0.76
C TYR A 90 -8.22 -14.17 -0.27
#